data_AF-A0A7Y7YJT8-F1
#
_entry.id   AF-A0A7Y7YJT8-F1
#
_cell.length_a   1.000
_cell.length_b   1.000
_cell.length_c   1.000
_cell.angle_alpha   90.00
_cell.angle_beta   90.00
_cell.angle_gamma   90.00
#
_symmetry.space_group_name_H-M   'P 1'
#
loop_
_entity.id
_entity.type
_entity.pdbx_description
1 polymer ?
#
loop_
_entity_poly.entity_id
_entity_poly.type
_entity_poly.pdbx_seq_one_letter_code
_entity_poly.pdbx_strand_id
1 'polypeptide(L)' 'MFAGFQKDSCHVNGVDISYRKGGTGPGLLLLHGHPQTHVIWHKVAEQLAEHFTV' A
#
# COMPACT_ATOMS: atom_id res chain seq x y z
N MET A 1 -4.07 -7.44 9.59
CA MET A 1 -3.08 -7.19 8.53
C MET A 1 -3.18 -5.72 8.15
N PHE A 2 -2.06 -4.99 8.14
CA PHE A 2 -1.99 -3.55 7.89
C PHE A 2 -2.71 -2.70 8.95
N ALA A 3 -2.34 -2.87 10.23
CA ALA A 3 -2.87 -2.01 11.29
C ALA A 3 -2.41 -0.56 11.05
N GLY A 4 -3.32 0.41 11.17
CA GLY A 4 -3.01 1.83 10.92
C GLY A 4 -2.95 2.25 9.46
N PHE A 5 -3.20 1.35 8.49
CA PHE A 5 -3.32 1.71 7.08
C PHE A 5 -4.78 1.97 6.69
N GLN A 6 -5.01 3.08 6.01
CA GLN A 6 -6.27 3.38 5.35
C GLN A 6 -6.42 2.49 4.11
N LYS A 7 -7.57 1.82 3.98
CA LYS A 7 -7.97 1.15 2.75
C LYS A 7 -8.71 2.15 1.88
N ASP A 8 -8.36 2.22 0.60
CA ASP A 8 -8.94 3.20 -0.31
C ASP A 8 -8.93 2.71 -1.76
N SER A 9 -9.52 3.50 -2.65
CA SER A 9 -9.52 3.29 -4.10
C SER A 9 -9.44 4.62 -4.84
N CYS A 10 -8.63 4.68 -5.90
CA CYS A 10 -8.56 5.85 -6.76
C CYS A 10 -8.95 5.52 -8.21
N HIS A 11 -9.70 6.41 -8.82
CA HIS A 11 -10.02 6.36 -10.24
C HIS A 11 -8.96 7.09 -11.05
N VAL A 12 -8.18 6.36 -11.86
CA VAL A 12 -7.08 6.91 -12.65
C VAL A 12 -7.09 6.28 -14.04
N ASN A 13 -7.02 7.10 -15.09
CA ASN A 13 -6.99 6.64 -16.49
C ASN A 13 -8.13 5.66 -16.86
N GLY A 14 -9.32 5.85 -16.28
CA GLY A 14 -10.47 4.97 -16.52
C GLY A 14 -10.45 3.65 -15.75
N VAL A 15 -9.53 3.49 -14.78
CA VAL A 15 -9.37 2.28 -13.96
C VAL A 15 -9.47 2.62 -12.49
N ASP A 16 -10.22 1.81 -11.73
CA ASP A 16 -10.25 1.89 -10.27
C ASP A 16 -9.15 1.01 -9.67
N ILE A 17 -8.21 1.63 -8.95
CA ILE A 17 -7.09 0.95 -8.31
C ILE A 17 -7.38 0.85 -6.81
N SER A 18 -7.47 -0.37 -6.28
CA SER A 18 -7.54 -0.58 -4.83
C SER A 18 -6.14 -0.55 -4.22
N TYR A 19 -5.96 0.23 -3.16
CA TYR A 19 -4.70 0.34 -2.45
C TYR A 19 -4.91 0.42 -0.93
N ARG A 20 -3.79 0.33 -0.20
CA ARG A 20 -3.70 0.71 1.21
C ARG A 20 -2.63 1.77 1.34
N LYS A 21 -2.85 2.72 2.26
CA LYS A 21 -1.93 3.82 2.52
C LYS A 21 -1.68 3.99 4.02
N GLY A 22 -0.44 4.15 4.44
CA GLY A 22 -0.06 4.35 5.84
C GLY A 22 1.31 5.00 5.99
N GLY A 23 1.64 5.40 7.21
CA GLY A 23 2.93 6.01 7.53
C GLY A 23 3.05 7.49 7.13
N THR A 24 4.27 8.00 7.26
CA THR A 24 4.63 9.41 6.98
C THR A 24 6.05 9.48 6.43
N GLY A 25 6.34 10.48 5.62
CA GLY A 25 7.65 10.65 4.98
C GLY A 25 7.57 10.54 3.45
N PRO A 26 8.70 10.32 2.75
CA PRO A 26 8.72 10.17 1.30
C PRO A 26 7.79 9.06 0.80
N GLY A 27 7.22 9.22 -0.40
CA GLY A 27 6.31 8.24 -0.98
C GLY A 27 7.02 6.97 -1.45
N LEU A 28 6.50 5.80 -1.08
CA LEU A 28 7.00 4.49 -1.50
C LEU A 28 5.85 3.63 -2.04
N LEU A 29 5.82 3.40 -3.35
CA LEU A 29 4.80 2.56 -3.98
C LEU A 29 5.22 1.08 -4.03
N LEU A 30 4.39 0.20 -3.46
CA LEU A 30 4.62 -1.25 -3.47
C LEU A 30 3.69 -1.94 -4.47
N LEU A 31 4.26 -2.50 -5.54
CA LEU A 31 3.53 -3.25 -6.58
C LEU A 31 3.72 -4.76 -6.38
N HIS A 32 2.63 -5.52 -6.34
CA HIS A 32 2.69 -6.97 -6.19
C HIS A 32 2.86 -7.68 -7.55
N GLY A 33 3.25 -8.95 -7.50
CA GLY A 33 3.34 -9.83 -8.67
C GLY A 33 2.16 -10.79 -8.82
N HIS A 34 2.24 -11.64 -9.84
CA HIS A 34 1.35 -12.78 -10.04
C HIS A 34 1.84 -14.00 -9.22
N PRO A 35 0.96 -14.85 -8.64
CA PRO A 35 -0.51 -14.79 -8.61
C PRO A 35 -1.06 -14.14 -7.33
N GLN A 36 -0.48 -13.01 -6.92
CA GLN A 36 -0.71 -12.45 -5.59
C GLN A 36 -1.49 -11.12 -5.66
N THR A 37 -1.74 -10.51 -4.48
CA THR A 37 -2.34 -9.17 -4.32
C THR A 37 -1.46 -8.31 -3.41
N HIS A 38 -1.86 -7.06 -3.13
CA HIS A 38 -1.17 -6.16 -2.20
C HIS A 38 -0.87 -6.79 -0.82
N VAL A 39 -1.61 -7.83 -0.42
CA VAL A 39 -1.46 -8.53 0.87
C VAL A 39 -0.07 -9.16 1.05
N ILE A 40 0.71 -9.37 -0.01
CA ILE A 40 2.08 -9.91 0.12
C ILE A 40 2.98 -9.05 0.99
N TRP A 41 2.69 -7.75 1.06
CA TRP A 41 3.48 -6.77 1.79
C TRP A 41 3.10 -6.69 3.27
N HIS A 42 2.09 -7.43 3.75
CA HIS A 42 1.52 -7.26 5.11
C HIS A 42 2.53 -7.42 6.25
N LYS A 43 3.65 -8.14 6.04
CA LYS A 43 4.69 -8.35 7.06
C LYS A 43 5.73 -7.23 7.12
N VAL A 44 5.88 -6.46 6.04
CA VAL A 44 6.93 -5.43 5.92
C VAL A 44 6.36 -4.02 5.81
N ALA A 45 5.09 -3.87 5.44
CA ALA A 45 4.48 -2.57 5.23
C ALA A 45 4.50 -1.70 6.50
N GLU A 46 4.25 -2.28 7.67
CA GLU A 46 4.28 -1.54 8.95
C GLU A 46 5.69 -1.00 9.28
N GLN A 47 6.74 -1.80 9.05
CA GLN A 47 8.13 -1.36 9.24
C GLN A 47 8.55 -0.28 8.25
N LEU A 48 8.11 -0.39 6.99
CA LEU A 48 8.37 0.64 5.98
C LEU A 48 7.64 1.95 6.31
N ALA A 49 6.43 1.86 6.88
CA ALA A 49 5.62 3.02 7.25
C ALA A 49 6.21 3.85 8.41
N GLU A 50 7.19 3.32 9.16
CA GLU A 50 7.95 4.08 10.16
C GLU A 50 8.81 5.18 9.52
N HIS A 51 9.15 5.04 8.24
CA HIS A 51 10.06 5.95 7.52
C HIS A 51 9.47 6.57 6.24
N PHE A 52 8.43 5.93 5.68
CA PHE A 52 7.84 6.29 4.40
C PHE A 52 6.32 6.46 4.50
N THR A 53 5.75 7.20 3.55
CA THR A 53 4.33 7.07 3.24
C THR A 53 4.19 5.91 2.25
N VAL A 54 3.75 4.76 2.76
CA VAL A 54 3.60 3.50 2.03
C VAL A 54 2.18 3.38 1.49
#